data_AF-A0A932LFK0-F1
#
_entry.id   AF-A0A932LFK0-F1
#
_cell.length_a   1.000
_cell.length_b   1.000
_cell.length_c   1.000
_cell.angle_alpha   90.00
_cell.angle_beta   90.00
_cell.angle_gamma   90.00
#
_symmetry.space_group_name_H-M   'P 1'
#
loop_
_entity.id
_entity.type
_entity.pdbx_description
1 polymer ?
#
loop_
_entity_poly.entity_id
_entity_poly.type
_entity_poly.pdbx_seq_one_letter_code
_entity_poly.pdbx_strand_id
1 'polypeptide(L)'
;MHTQWKTDDRVQPLQGEEQSRPLTTDGQVRPLTRVGPLLGRLMWLAIGPLVLGFATYGIVKGGAGWLTALDLSFFVVVALMVWGRCVEQRSGSAITADGKPATWDHVRRYSQRLIVAAVTVWLAANILGHVLERTQ
;
A
#
# COMPACT_ATOMS: atom_id res chain seq x y z
N MET A 1 57.52 4.75 -29.80
CA MET A 1 57.51 5.64 -28.62
C MET A 1 56.91 4.86 -27.46
N HIS A 2 57.79 4.44 -26.55
CA HIS A 2 57.52 3.64 -25.36
C HIS A 2 57.43 4.57 -24.14
N THR A 3 56.37 4.45 -23.35
CA THR A 3 56.26 4.94 -21.95
C THR A 3 55.39 3.88 -21.24
N GLN A 4 55.92 2.80 -20.67
CA GLN A 4 56.85 2.66 -19.54
C GLN A 4 56.30 3.26 -18.21
N TRP A 5 55.87 2.34 -17.34
CA TRP A 5 55.71 2.39 -15.87
C TRP A 5 54.57 3.27 -15.32
N LYS A 6 53.80 2.84 -14.30
CA LYS A 6 54.26 2.36 -12.99
C LYS A 6 53.19 1.50 -12.32
N THR A 7 53.54 0.25 -12.04
CA THR A 7 52.85 -0.62 -11.09
C THR A 7 52.92 0.03 -9.72
N ASP A 8 51.79 0.47 -9.18
CA ASP A 8 51.71 0.95 -7.79
C ASP A 8 51.25 -0.23 -6.93
N ASP A 9 52.24 -1.00 -6.50
CA ASP A 9 52.12 -2.06 -5.49
C ASP A 9 51.94 -1.43 -4.10
N ARG A 10 50.79 -0.78 -3.89
CA ARG A 10 50.30 -0.49 -2.54
C ARG A 10 49.08 -1.33 -2.24
N VAL A 11 49.39 -2.61 -2.04
CA VAL A 11 48.65 -3.49 -1.14
C VAL A 11 48.62 -2.81 0.23
N GLN A 12 47.50 -2.18 0.55
CA GLN A 12 47.10 -1.95 1.93
C GLN A 12 46.21 -3.13 2.35
N PRO A 13 46.70 -4.08 3.16
CA PRO A 13 45.81 -5.00 3.86
C PRO A 13 45.20 -4.23 5.04
N LEU A 14 44.23 -3.37 4.76
CA LEU A 14 43.42 -2.80 5.82
C LEU A 14 42.37 -3.83 6.26
N GLN A 15 42.78 -4.58 7.27
CA GLN A 15 41.94 -4.91 8.42
C GLN A 15 40.76 -5.85 8.15
N GLY A 16 41.09 -7.13 8.03
CA GLY A 16 40.20 -8.23 8.39
C GLY A 16 39.94 -8.38 9.90
N GLU A 17 39.97 -7.30 10.69
CA GLU A 17 39.88 -7.34 12.16
C GLU A 17 38.86 -6.35 12.77
N GLU A 18 37.88 -5.86 12.01
CA GLU A 18 36.68 -5.22 12.59
C GLU A 18 35.45 -6.13 12.60
N GLN A 19 35.68 -7.45 12.47
CA GLN A 19 34.64 -8.49 12.45
C GLN A 19 34.52 -9.23 13.79
N SER A 20 34.79 -8.54 14.91
CA SER A 20 34.63 -9.08 16.27
C SER A 20 34.12 -8.02 17.25
N ARG A 21 33.32 -7.05 16.81
CA ARG A 21 32.40 -6.41 17.76
C ARG A 21 31.34 -7.45 18.08
N PRO A 22 31.15 -7.85 19.36
CA PRO A 22 29.95 -8.57 19.72
C PRO A 22 28.79 -7.69 19.25
N LEU A 23 28.05 -8.18 18.26
CA LEU A 23 26.70 -7.67 17.97
C LEU A 23 26.02 -7.73 19.32
N THR A 24 25.93 -6.59 20.00
CA THR A 24 25.20 -6.49 21.24
C THR A 24 23.83 -7.05 20.90
N THR A 25 23.54 -8.17 21.54
CA THR A 25 22.25 -8.84 21.59
C THR A 25 21.26 -7.92 22.32
N ASP A 26 21.16 -6.67 21.92
CA ASP A 26 19.93 -5.90 22.06
C ASP A 26 19.04 -6.28 20.89
N GLY A 27 18.64 -7.56 20.92
CA GLY A 27 17.40 -8.05 20.34
C GLY A 27 16.21 -7.42 21.05
N GLN A 28 16.17 -6.10 21.12
CA GLN A 28 14.97 -5.32 21.37
C GLN A 28 14.11 -5.45 20.11
N VAL A 29 13.54 -6.64 19.95
CA VAL A 29 12.33 -6.88 19.18
C VAL A 29 11.32 -5.92 19.79
N ARG A 30 11.17 -4.72 19.21
CA ARG A 30 10.20 -3.74 19.70
C ARG A 30 8.86 -4.47 19.75
N PRO A 31 8.25 -4.61 20.92
CA PRO A 31 7.03 -5.40 21.05
C PRO A 31 6.00 -4.90 20.04
N LEU A 32 5.53 -5.80 19.18
CA LEU A 32 4.42 -5.57 18.22
C LEU A 32 3.12 -5.15 18.93
N THR A 33 3.11 -5.14 20.27
CA THR A 33 2.05 -4.78 21.20
C THR A 33 1.77 -3.28 21.30
N ARG A 34 1.78 -2.54 20.19
CA ARG A 34 0.93 -1.33 20.12
C ARG A 34 -0.32 -1.68 19.35
N VAL A 35 -1.33 -2.07 20.12
CA VAL A 35 -2.68 -2.43 19.65
C VAL A 35 -3.35 -1.26 18.91
N GLY A 36 -2.99 -0.01 19.26
CA GLY A 36 -3.57 1.21 18.67
C GLY A 36 -3.44 1.30 17.13
N PRO A 37 -2.22 1.31 16.56
CA PRO A 37 -2.04 1.30 15.10
C PRO A 37 -2.72 0.12 14.40
N LEU A 38 -2.75 -1.05 15.04
CA LEU A 38 -3.35 -2.25 14.46
C LEU A 38 -4.89 -2.14 14.41
N LEU A 39 -5.52 -1.64 15.47
CA LEU A 39 -6.94 -1.30 15.49
C LEU A 39 -7.29 -0.20 14.49
N GLY A 40 -6.45 0.82 14.36
CA GLY A 40 -6.62 1.88 13.36
C GLY A 40 -6.63 1.31 11.94
N ARG A 41 -5.70 0.39 11.63
CA ARG A 41 -5.67 -0.34 10.35
C ARG A 41 -6.92 -1.20 10.17
N LEU A 42 -7.32 -1.96 11.19
CA LEU A 42 -8.47 -2.88 11.11
C LEU A 42 -9.79 -2.12 10.90
N MET A 43 -9.97 -1.04 11.66
CA MET A 43 -11.09 -0.12 11.51
C MET A 43 -11.11 0.46 10.09
N TRP A 44 -9.97 0.95 9.59
CA TRP A 44 -9.88 1.51 8.24
C TRP A 44 -10.14 0.47 7.15
N LEU A 45 -9.63 -0.75 7.33
CA LEU A 45 -9.85 -1.89 6.43
C LEU A 45 -11.29 -2.40 6.47
N ALA A 46 -12.07 -2.14 7.51
CA ALA A 46 -13.47 -2.52 7.59
C ALA A 46 -14.39 -1.40 7.06
N ILE A 47 -14.16 -0.16 7.49
CA ILE A 47 -15.00 0.99 7.13
C ILE A 47 -14.92 1.27 5.62
N GLY A 48 -13.72 1.26 5.03
CA GLY A 48 -13.55 1.54 3.60
C GLY A 48 -14.39 0.61 2.70
N PRO A 49 -14.24 -0.73 2.81
CA PRO A 49 -15.04 -1.69 2.05
C PRO A 49 -16.53 -1.64 2.36
N LEU A 50 -16.94 -1.35 3.60
CA LEU A 50 -18.36 -1.18 3.93
C LEU A 50 -18.96 0.01 3.19
N VAL A 51 -18.31 1.17 3.23
CA VAL A 51 -18.75 2.37 2.51
C VAL A 51 -18.77 2.13 1.00
N LEU A 52 -17.75 1.46 0.45
CA LEU A 52 -17.72 1.06 -0.96
C LEU A 52 -18.87 0.11 -1.31
N GLY A 53 -19.19 -0.84 -0.44
CA GLY A 53 -20.31 -1.76 -0.62
C GLY A 53 -21.65 -1.04 -0.66
N PHE A 54 -21.88 -0.09 0.26
CA PHE A 54 -23.09 0.74 0.24
C PHE A 54 -23.18 1.63 -1.00
N ALA A 55 -22.08 2.27 -1.40
CA ALA A 55 -22.05 3.06 -2.63
C ALA A 55 -22.34 2.20 -3.87
N THR A 56 -21.73 1.00 -3.94
CA THR A 56 -21.94 0.03 -5.02
C THR A 56 -23.40 -0.42 -5.09
N TYR A 57 -24.01 -0.75 -3.94
CA TYR A 57 -25.43 -1.10 -3.86
C TYR A 57 -26.32 0.05 -4.34
N GLY A 58 -25.99 1.29 -3.95
CA GLY A 58 -26.68 2.49 -4.41
C GLY A 58 -26.60 2.67 -5.93
N ILE A 59 -25.43 2.43 -6.53
CA ILE A 59 -25.23 2.50 -8.00
C ILE A 59 -26.10 1.46 -8.70
N VAL A 60 -26.09 0.20 -8.22
CA VAL A 60 -26.90 -0.88 -8.82
C VAL A 60 -28.40 -0.57 -8.73
N LYS A 61 -28.86 -0.01 -7.60
CA LYS A 61 -30.28 0.33 -7.40
C LYS A 61 -30.72 1.60 -8.13
N GLY A 62 -29.81 2.56 -8.33
CA GLY A 62 -30.13 3.87 -8.87
C GLY A 62 -30.46 3.86 -10.35
N GLY A 63 -29.83 3.00 -11.15
CA GLY A 63 -30.06 2.89 -12.61
C GLY A 63 -29.69 4.13 -13.45
N ALA A 64 -29.50 5.30 -12.83
CA ALA A 64 -29.48 6.62 -13.46
C ALA A 64 -28.29 6.94 -14.40
N GLY A 65 -27.45 5.96 -14.75
CA GLY A 65 -26.37 6.08 -15.73
C GLY A 65 -24.95 6.05 -15.14
N TRP A 66 -23.96 6.40 -15.98
CA TRP A 66 -22.53 6.09 -15.78
C TRP A 66 -21.73 7.14 -14.97
N LEU A 67 -22.37 8.24 -14.53
CA LEU A 67 -21.70 9.42 -13.96
C LEU A 67 -22.59 10.13 -12.93
N THR A 68 -23.07 9.37 -11.95
CA THR A 68 -23.89 9.90 -10.86
C THR A 68 -23.02 10.47 -9.73
N ALA A 69 -23.66 11.21 -8.81
CA ALA A 69 -23.01 11.64 -7.57
C ALA A 69 -22.46 10.45 -6.74
N LEU A 70 -23.08 9.27 -6.86
CA LEU A 70 -22.63 8.05 -6.18
C LEU A 70 -21.31 7.53 -6.78
N ASP A 71 -21.14 7.58 -8.10
CA ASP A 71 -19.89 7.20 -8.76
C ASP A 71 -18.73 8.09 -8.30
N LEU A 72 -18.96 9.41 -8.23
CA LEU A 72 -17.97 10.35 -7.71
C LEU A 72 -17.64 10.03 -6.24
N SER A 73 -18.64 9.78 -5.40
CA SER A 73 -18.43 9.42 -4.00
C SER A 73 -17.63 8.12 -3.85
N PHE A 74 -17.88 7.12 -4.70
CA PHE A 74 -17.16 5.85 -4.73
C PHE A 74 -15.67 6.10 -5.00
N PHE A 75 -15.33 6.86 -6.05
CA PHE A 75 -13.93 7.15 -6.37
C PHE A 75 -13.24 8.03 -5.32
N VAL A 76 -13.95 8.96 -4.68
CA VAL A 76 -13.42 9.74 -3.54
C VAL A 76 -13.04 8.82 -2.38
N VAL A 77 -13.87 7.82 -2.05
CA VAL A 77 -13.56 6.86 -0.99
C VAL A 77 -12.34 6.01 -1.35
N VAL A 78 -12.23 5.53 -2.60
CA VAL A 78 -11.02 4.82 -3.06
C VAL A 78 -9.77 5.70 -2.94
N ALA A 79 -9.86 6.96 -3.36
CA ALA A 79 -8.75 7.91 -3.28
C ALA A 79 -8.34 8.17 -1.82
N LEU A 80 -9.30 8.31 -0.90
CA LEU A 80 -9.04 8.44 0.54
C LEU A 80 -8.38 7.20 1.12
N MET A 81 -8.78 6.00 0.70
CA MET A 81 -8.12 4.75 1.13
C MET A 81 -6.66 4.69 0.68
N VAL A 82 -6.38 5.04 -0.58
CA VAL A 82 -5.01 5.13 -1.12
C VAL A 82 -4.21 6.20 -0.38
N TRP A 83 -4.79 7.38 -0.16
CA TRP A 83 -4.15 8.48 0.54
C TRP A 83 -3.82 8.12 1.99
N GLY A 84 -4.76 7.53 2.73
CA GLY A 84 -4.53 7.06 4.09
C GLY A 84 -3.36 6.07 4.16
N ARG A 85 -3.24 5.20 3.16
CA ARG A 85 -2.11 4.27 3.07
C ARG A 85 -0.77 4.97 2.81
N CYS A 86 -0.77 6.02 1.98
CA CYS A 86 0.42 6.84 1.74
C CYS A 86 0.83 7.66 2.98
N VAL A 87 -0.14 8.20 3.72
CA VAL A 87 0.11 8.94 4.98
C VAL A 87 0.74 8.02 6.01
N GLU A 88 0.18 6.82 6.18
CA GLU A 88 0.72 5.82 7.10
C GLU A 88 2.17 5.43 6.77
N GLN A 89 2.50 5.29 5.48
CA GLN A 89 3.86 5.03 5.03
C GLN A 89 4.82 6.19 5.36
N ARG A 90 4.36 7.44 5.24
CA ARG A 90 5.17 8.64 5.55
C ARG A 90 5.43 8.81 7.05
N SER A 91 4.57 8.28 7.91
CA SER A 91 4.75 8.36 9.37
C SER A 91 5.93 7.52 9.91
N GLY A 92 6.67 6.81 9.05
CA GLY A 92 7.89 6.08 9.43
C GLY A 92 7.68 4.86 10.34
N SER A 93 6.42 4.58 10.72
CA SER A 93 6.02 3.47 11.58
C SER A 93 5.47 2.28 10.80
N ALA A 94 5.62 2.28 9.47
CA ALA A 94 5.11 1.23 8.61
C ALA A 94 6.00 -0.02 8.69
N ILE A 95 5.63 -0.92 9.60
CA ILE A 95 6.19 -2.27 9.69
C ILE A 95 5.23 -3.23 8.97
N THR A 96 5.77 -4.12 8.13
CA THR A 96 5.01 -5.21 7.49
C THR A 96 4.61 -6.26 8.53
N ALA A 97 3.69 -7.16 8.18
CA ALA A 97 3.30 -8.26 9.07
C ALA A 97 4.50 -9.13 9.50
N ASP A 98 5.52 -9.21 8.65
CA ASP A 98 6.77 -9.96 8.89
C ASP A 98 7.80 -9.19 9.74
N GLY A 99 7.44 -8.02 10.28
CA GLY A 99 8.37 -7.20 11.07
C GLY A 99 9.39 -6.41 10.24
N LYS A 100 9.30 -6.45 8.90
CA LYS A 100 10.25 -5.76 8.01
C LYS A 100 9.78 -4.32 7.74
N PRO A 101 10.71 -3.37 7.47
CA PRO A 101 10.33 -2.03 7.06
C PRO A 101 9.53 -2.09 5.75
N ALA A 102 8.33 -1.51 5.75
CA ALA A 102 7.53 -1.44 4.53
C ALA A 102 8.22 -0.54 3.52
N THR A 103 8.41 -1.03 2.30
CA THR A 103 8.98 -0.23 1.20
C THR A 103 7.89 0.44 0.37
N TRP A 104 8.23 1.52 -0.32
CA TRP A 104 7.32 2.21 -1.26
C TRP A 104 6.75 1.29 -2.35
N ASP A 105 7.48 0.24 -2.73
CA ASP A 105 7.00 -0.77 -3.67
C ASP A 105 5.75 -1.52 -3.17
N HIS A 106 5.64 -1.74 -1.86
CA HIS A 106 4.46 -2.38 -1.28
C HIS A 106 3.22 -1.49 -1.41
N VAL A 107 3.38 -0.19 -1.13
CA VAL A 107 2.29 0.79 -1.29
C VAL A 107 1.87 0.88 -2.75
N ARG A 108 2.83 0.95 -3.68
CA ARG A 108 2.53 1.00 -5.13
C ARG A 108 1.74 -0.22 -5.59
N ARG A 109 2.19 -1.43 -5.24
CA ARG A 109 1.51 -2.69 -5.62
C ARG A 109 0.12 -2.79 -5.00
N TYR A 110 -0.02 -2.37 -3.74
CA TYR A 110 -1.31 -2.34 -3.05
C TYR A 110 -2.29 -1.37 -3.74
N SER A 111 -1.86 -0.13 -3.98
CA SER A 111 -2.69 0.89 -4.61
C SER A 111 -3.10 0.48 -6.03
N GLN A 112 -2.19 -0.11 -6.81
CA GLN A 112 -2.51 -0.64 -8.14
C GLN A 112 -3.59 -1.73 -8.08
N ARG A 113 -3.44 -2.73 -7.20
CA ARG A 113 -4.44 -3.79 -7.03
C ARG A 113 -5.79 -3.24 -6.57
N LEU A 114 -5.77 -2.28 -5.63
CA LEU A 114 -6.98 -1.64 -5.12
C LEU A 114 -7.72 -0.86 -6.22
N ILE A 115 -7.00 -0.07 -7.02
CA ILE A 115 -7.59 0.70 -8.13
C ILE A 115 -8.18 -0.25 -9.18
N VAL A 116 -7.45 -1.29 -9.58
CA VAL A 116 -7.95 -2.28 -10.55
C VAL A 116 -9.22 -2.94 -10.03
N ALA A 117 -9.21 -3.43 -8.79
CA ALA A 117 -10.39 -4.04 -8.16
C ALA A 117 -11.57 -3.07 -8.08
N ALA A 118 -11.33 -1.81 -7.68
CA ALA A 118 -12.36 -0.79 -7.58
C ALA A 118 -13.00 -0.48 -8.94
N VAL A 119 -12.20 -0.33 -10.00
CA VAL A 119 -12.71 -0.11 -11.36
C VAL A 119 -13.51 -1.31 -11.84
N THR A 120 -13.06 -2.54 -11.58
CA THR A 120 -13.81 -3.75 -11.94
C THR A 120 -15.17 -3.80 -11.25
N VAL A 121 -15.22 -3.53 -9.94
CA VAL A 121 -16.47 -3.50 -9.16
C VAL A 121 -17.40 -2.39 -9.67
N TRP A 122 -16.86 -1.20 -9.91
CA TRP A 122 -17.61 -0.05 -10.43
C TRP A 122 -18.24 -0.35 -11.80
N LEU A 123 -17.48 -0.93 -12.73
CA LEU A 123 -17.98 -1.34 -14.05
C LEU A 123 -19.08 -2.41 -13.92
N ALA A 124 -18.85 -3.44 -13.11
CA ALA A 124 -19.83 -4.49 -12.89
C ALA A 124 -21.14 -3.92 -12.31
N ALA A 125 -21.04 -3.00 -11.34
CA ALA A 125 -22.19 -2.36 -10.72
C ALA A 125 -23.01 -1.55 -11.73
N ASN A 126 -22.35 -0.76 -12.57
CA ASN A 126 -23.00 0.04 -13.62
C ASN A 126 -23.68 -0.86 -14.68
N ILE A 127 -22.99 -1.92 -15.12
CA ILE A 127 -23.57 -2.88 -16.07
C ILE A 127 -24.81 -3.56 -15.45
N LEU A 128 -24.71 -4.04 -14.22
CA LEU A 128 -25.84 -4.69 -13.53
C LEU A 128 -27.01 -3.74 -13.34
N GLY A 129 -26.76 -2.51 -12.88
CA GLY A 129 -27.80 -1.50 -12.71
C GLY A 129 -28.55 -1.22 -14.02
N HIS A 130 -27.80 -1.05 -15.11
CA HIS A 130 -28.39 -0.78 -16.42
C HIS A 130 -29.13 -1.98 -17.04
N VAL A 131 -28.69 -3.22 -16.74
CA VAL A 131 -29.42 -4.42 -17.16
C VAL A 131 -30.73 -4.57 -16.37
N LEU A 132 -30.70 -4.35 -15.05
CA LEU A 132 -31.88 -4.45 -14.20
C LEU A 132 -32.95 -3.42 -14.58
N GLU A 133 -32.54 -2.19 -14.86
CA GLU A 133 -33.44 -1.12 -15.31
C GLU A 133 -34.16 -1.48 -16.62
N ARG A 134 -33.47 -2.13 -17.58
CA ARG A 134 -34.08 -2.54 -18.85
C ARG A 134 -35.10 -3.68 -18.74
N THR A 135 -35.11 -4.41 -17.62
CA THR A 135 -36.02 -5.54 -17.41
C THR A 135 -37.31 -5.17 -16.67
N GLN A 136 -37.42 -3.94 -16.17
CA GLN A 136 -38.59 -3.40 -15.51
C GLN A 136 -39.43 -2.58 -16.51
#